data_AF-A0A2X3EGN9-F1
#
_entry.id   AF-A0A2X3EGN9-F1
#
_cell.length_a   1.000
_cell.length_b   1.000
_cell.length_c   1.000
_cell.angle_alpha   90.00
_cell.angle_beta   90.00
_cell.angle_gamma   90.00
#
_symmetry.space_group_name_H-M   'P 1'
#
loop_
_entity.id
_entity.type
_entity.pdbx_description
1 polymer ?
#
loop_
_entity_poly.entity_id
_entity_poly.type
_entity_poly.pdbx_seq_one_letter_code
_entity_poly.pdbx_strand_id
1 'polypeptide(L)'
;MAFALSKTGSLNLYVMDLGSGQIRQVTNGRSNNTEPSWFPDSQNLAFTSDQAGRPQVYKVNINGGTPQRITWEGSQNQDADVSADGKTMVMVSSAGGQQHIAKQDLETGGVQVLSSTFFRRNAKSGT
;
A
#
# COMPACT_ATOMS: atom_id res chain seq x y z
N MET A 1 -6.85 -11.24 11.10
CA MET A 1 -5.51 -11.04 10.50
C MET A 1 -5.65 -10.98 8.97
N ALA A 2 -4.85 -10.19 8.26
CA ALA A 2 -4.81 -10.15 6.79
C ALA A 2 -3.43 -10.52 6.27
N PHE A 3 -3.36 -11.19 5.11
CA PHE A 3 -2.11 -11.62 4.48
C PHE A 3 -2.31 -11.88 2.98
N ALA A 4 -1.22 -11.99 2.23
CA ALA A 4 -1.25 -12.31 0.80
C ALA A 4 -0.78 -13.75 0.54
N LEU A 5 -1.41 -14.44 -0.42
CA LEU A 5 -0.95 -15.74 -0.92
C LEU A 5 -0.89 -15.72 -2.46
N SER A 6 0.10 -16.42 -3.03
CA SER A 6 0.30 -16.56 -4.49
C SER A 6 -0.23 -17.88 -5.08
N LYS A 7 -1.04 -18.64 -4.31
CA LYS A 7 -1.49 -19.99 -4.67
C LYS A 7 -2.32 -20.08 -5.97
N THR A 8 -2.81 -18.95 -6.48
CA THR A 8 -3.63 -18.86 -7.69
C THR A 8 -2.85 -18.36 -8.91
N GLY A 9 -1.51 -18.24 -8.82
CA GLY A 9 -0.64 -17.74 -9.88
C GLY A 9 -0.35 -16.23 -9.82
N SER A 10 -1.20 -15.46 -9.14
CA SER A 10 -0.98 -14.06 -8.76
C SER A 10 -1.19 -13.88 -7.25
N LEU A 11 -0.59 -12.83 -6.66
CA LEU A 11 -0.81 -12.50 -5.27
C LEU A 11 -2.25 -12.03 -5.04
N ASN A 12 -2.91 -12.63 -4.05
CA ASN A 12 -4.25 -12.24 -3.62
C ASN A 12 -4.33 -12.11 -2.10
N LEU A 13 -5.23 -11.23 -1.65
CA LEU A 13 -5.46 -10.97 -0.24
C LEU A 13 -6.42 -11.99 0.36
N TYR A 14 -6.09 -12.40 1.58
CA TYR A 14 -6.87 -13.28 2.43
C TYR A 14 -6.98 -12.68 3.82
N VAL A 15 -8.12 -12.94 4.47
CA VAL A 15 -8.36 -12.60 5.87
C VAL A 15 -8.64 -13.88 6.64
N MET A 16 -8.01 -14.01 7.81
CA MET A 16 -8.27 -15.08 8.77
C MET A 16 -8.96 -14.51 9.99
N ASP A 17 -10.07 -15.14 10.36
CA ASP A 17 -10.68 -14.99 11.68
C ASP A 17 -9.82 -15.75 12.71
N LEU A 18 -9.34 -15.05 13.74
CA LEU A 18 -8.39 -15.62 14.70
C LEU A 18 -9.05 -16.55 15.73
N GLY A 19 -10.36 -16.43 15.96
CA GLY A 19 -11.08 -17.29 16.90
C GLY A 19 -11.40 -18.66 16.32
N SER A 20 -11.82 -18.70 15.04
CA SER A 20 -12.22 -19.92 14.34
C SER A 20 -11.13 -20.49 13.41
N GLY A 21 -10.13 -19.70 13.06
CA GLY A 21 -9.13 -20.05 12.04
C GLY A 21 -9.67 -20.03 10.60
N GLN A 22 -10.92 -19.60 10.38
CA GLN A 22 -11.50 -19.55 9.04
C GLN A 22 -10.77 -18.52 8.16
N ILE A 23 -10.35 -18.96 6.98
CA ILE A 23 -9.69 -18.12 5.97
C ILE A 23 -10.66 -17.81 4.85
N ARG A 24 -10.78 -16.54 4.48
CA ARG A 24 -11.59 -16.06 3.36
C ARG A 24 -10.75 -15.23 2.40
N GLN A 25 -10.99 -15.44 1.10
CA GLN A 25 -10.37 -14.65 0.03
C GLN A 25 -11.08 -13.28 -0.11
N VAL A 26 -10.30 -12.21 -0.25
CA VAL A 26 -10.81 -10.83 -0.40
C VAL A 26 -10.66 -10.34 -1.84
N THR A 27 -9.53 -10.64 -2.49
CA THR A 27 -9.30 -10.33 -3.92
C THR A 27 -9.15 -11.60 -4.73
N ASN A 28 -9.61 -11.60 -5.98
CA ASN A 28 -9.56 -12.77 -6.87
C ASN A 28 -9.18 -12.41 -8.32
N GLY A 29 -8.53 -11.27 -8.51
CA GLY A 29 -8.12 -10.76 -9.82
C GLY A 29 -6.80 -11.38 -10.32
N ARG A 30 -6.45 -11.04 -11.57
CA ARG A 30 -5.16 -11.43 -12.19
C ARG A 30 -3.99 -10.55 -11.79
N SER A 31 -4.24 -9.36 -11.26
CA SER A 31 -3.23 -8.48 -10.69
C SER A 31 -2.62 -9.11 -9.43
N ASN A 32 -1.42 -8.66 -9.07
CA ASN A 32 -0.85 -8.91 -7.76
C ASN A 32 -1.44 -7.93 -6.76
N ASN A 33 -1.95 -8.46 -5.64
CA ASN A 33 -2.54 -7.72 -4.53
C ASN A 33 -1.86 -8.18 -3.24
N THR A 34 -1.13 -7.28 -2.58
CA THR A 34 -0.22 -7.60 -1.47
C THR A 34 -0.15 -6.47 -0.45
N GLU A 35 0.67 -6.63 0.61
CA GLU A 35 0.97 -5.60 1.61
C GLU A 35 -0.31 -5.00 2.25
N PRO A 36 -1.19 -5.82 2.86
CA PRO A 36 -2.41 -5.31 3.45
C PRO A 36 -2.12 -4.56 4.76
N SER A 37 -2.72 -3.38 4.92
CA SER A 37 -2.82 -2.65 6.19
C SER A 37 -4.28 -2.37 6.53
N TRP A 38 -4.63 -2.50 7.80
CA TRP A 38 -6.01 -2.37 8.27
C TRP A 38 -6.39 -0.91 8.51
N PHE A 39 -7.59 -0.54 8.08
CA PHE A 39 -8.25 0.64 8.61
C PHE A 39 -8.79 0.36 10.03
N PRO A 40 -8.99 1.41 10.86
CA PRO A 40 -9.47 1.24 12.23
C PRO A 40 -10.86 0.60 12.35
N ASP A 41 -11.66 0.68 11.28
CA ASP A 41 -12.99 0.07 11.21
C ASP A 41 -12.98 -1.47 11.15
N SER A 42 -11.81 -2.09 11.02
CA SER A 42 -11.64 -3.55 10.90
C SER A 42 -12.44 -4.18 9.75
N GLN A 43 -12.84 -3.38 8.77
CA GLN A 43 -13.61 -3.79 7.60
C GLN A 43 -12.93 -3.39 6.30
N ASN A 44 -12.05 -2.39 6.31
CA ASN A 44 -11.34 -1.96 5.13
C ASN A 44 -9.84 -2.27 5.22
N LEU A 45 -9.26 -2.59 4.06
CA LEU A 45 -7.83 -2.76 3.88
C LEU A 45 -7.30 -1.72 2.90
N ALA A 46 -6.19 -1.08 3.23
CA ALA A 46 -5.28 -0.51 2.26
C ALA A 46 -4.34 -1.62 1.78
N PHE A 47 -3.97 -1.64 0.50
CA PHE A 47 -3.10 -2.67 -0.06
C PHE A 47 -2.45 -2.23 -1.36
N THR A 48 -1.33 -2.86 -1.72
CA THR A 48 -0.63 -2.60 -2.99
C THR A 48 -1.21 -3.44 -4.10
N SER A 49 -1.51 -2.83 -5.25
CA SER A 49 -1.92 -3.51 -6.47
C SER A 49 -1.20 -3.00 -7.72
N ASP A 50 -0.85 -3.92 -8.62
CA ASP A 50 -0.29 -3.62 -9.94
C ASP A 50 -1.36 -3.55 -11.07
N GLN A 51 -2.66 -3.56 -10.72
CA GLN A 51 -3.74 -3.61 -11.72
C GLN A 51 -3.77 -2.41 -12.68
N ALA A 52 -3.10 -1.30 -12.36
CA ALA A 52 -2.94 -0.12 -13.22
C ALA A 52 -1.54 -0.03 -13.88
N GLY A 53 -0.78 -1.13 -13.90
CA GLY A 53 0.59 -1.19 -14.43
C GLY A 53 1.64 -1.11 -13.32
N ARG A 54 1.96 0.10 -12.85
CA ARG A 54 2.88 0.27 -11.71
C ARG A 54 2.14 0.09 -10.37
N PRO A 55 2.82 -0.41 -9.32
CA PRO A 55 2.23 -0.53 -7.99
C PRO A 55 1.61 0.79 -7.49
N GLN A 56 0.39 0.69 -7.01
CA GLN A 56 -0.36 1.79 -6.39
C GLN A 56 -1.11 1.23 -5.18
N VAL A 57 -1.47 2.11 -4.24
CA VAL A 57 -2.25 1.72 -3.07
C VAL A 57 -3.74 1.83 -3.40
N TYR A 58 -4.47 0.78 -3.03
CA TYR A 58 -5.90 0.62 -3.19
C TYR A 58 -6.57 0.39 -1.84
N LYS A 59 -7.86 0.69 -1.77
CA LYS A 59 -8.75 0.39 -0.64
C LYS A 59 -9.78 -0.64 -1.05
N VAL A 60 -10.06 -1.61 -0.20
CA VAL A 60 -11.16 -2.58 -0.40
C VAL A 60 -11.85 -2.89 0.92
N ASN A 61 -13.18 -3.06 0.88
CA ASN A 61 -13.92 -3.59 2.01
C ASN A 61 -13.84 -5.12 2.00
N ILE A 62 -13.48 -5.73 3.13
CA ILE A 62 -13.31 -7.17 3.22
C ILE A 62 -14.61 -7.92 2.95
N ASN A 63 -15.78 -7.33 3.19
CA ASN A 63 -17.08 -7.98 2.96
C ASN A 63 -17.49 -7.97 1.47
N GLY A 64 -16.68 -7.34 0.61
CA GLY A 64 -16.87 -7.32 -0.84
C GLY A 64 -16.87 -5.90 -1.42
N GLY A 65 -17.02 -5.83 -2.73
CA GLY A 65 -16.95 -4.59 -3.49
C GLY A 65 -15.70 -4.49 -4.36
N THR A 66 -15.68 -3.49 -5.24
CA THR A 66 -14.56 -3.25 -6.14
C THR A 66 -13.46 -2.47 -5.44
N PRO A 67 -12.19 -2.91 -5.50
CA PRO A 67 -11.08 -2.12 -4.99
C PRO A 67 -10.98 -0.74 -5.64
N GLN A 68 -10.78 0.30 -4.83
CA GLN A 68 -10.67 1.68 -5.29
C GLN A 68 -9.23 2.19 -5.12
N ARG A 69 -8.70 2.85 -6.16
CA ARG A 69 -7.36 3.45 -6.10
C ARG A 69 -7.38 4.69 -5.22
N ILE A 70 -6.44 4.78 -4.28
CA ILE A 70 -6.35 5.91 -3.34
C ILE A 70 -5.07 6.75 -3.50
N THR A 71 -4.06 6.28 -4.24
CA THR A 71 -2.83 7.05 -4.51
C THR A 71 -2.74 7.51 -5.95
N TRP A 72 -2.45 8.79 -6.16
CA TRP A 72 -2.39 9.40 -7.49
C TRP A 72 -1.13 10.23 -7.74
N GLU A 73 -0.47 10.68 -6.68
CA GLU A 73 0.80 11.40 -6.80
C GLU A 73 1.99 10.44 -6.93
N GLY A 74 3.00 10.85 -7.68
CA GLY A 74 4.17 10.02 -7.97
C GLY A 74 3.91 8.92 -9.02
N SER A 75 4.96 8.19 -9.36
CA SER A 75 4.92 7.15 -10.40
C SER A 75 4.56 5.76 -9.88
N GLN A 76 4.78 5.50 -8.59
CA GLN A 76 4.53 4.22 -7.93
C GLN A 76 4.38 4.46 -6.42
N ASN A 77 3.42 3.78 -5.80
CA ASN A 77 3.14 3.88 -4.37
C ASN A 77 2.80 2.48 -3.83
N GLN A 78 3.43 2.08 -2.74
CA GLN A 78 3.31 0.72 -2.19
C GLN A 78 3.64 0.69 -0.70
N ASP A 79 3.48 -0.48 -0.08
CA ASP A 79 3.83 -0.76 1.32
C ASP A 79 3.26 0.28 2.28
N ALA A 80 1.93 0.44 2.22
CA ALA A 80 1.22 1.44 3.00
C ALA A 80 0.94 0.93 4.43
N ASP A 81 1.05 1.83 5.41
CA ASP A 81 0.58 1.62 6.76
C ASP A 81 -0.40 2.71 7.18
N VAL A 82 -1.64 2.32 7.48
CA VAL A 82 -2.73 3.22 7.86
C VAL A 82 -2.60 3.58 9.33
N SER A 83 -2.68 4.88 9.63
CA SER A 83 -2.67 5.38 11.00
C SER A 83 -3.85 4.86 11.82
N ALA A 84 -3.66 4.73 13.13
CA ALA A 84 -4.66 4.19 14.05
C ALA A 84 -5.97 5.00 14.12
N ASP A 85 -5.95 6.28 13.74
CA ASP A 85 -7.15 7.11 13.62
C ASP A 85 -7.78 7.07 12.22
N GLY A 86 -7.14 6.41 11.26
CA GLY A 86 -7.62 6.21 9.89
C GLY A 86 -7.55 7.46 9.01
N LYS A 87 -6.95 8.55 9.49
CA LYS A 87 -6.92 9.84 8.77
C LYS A 87 -5.74 9.95 7.82
N THR A 88 -4.67 9.23 8.08
CA THR A 88 -3.46 9.26 7.25
C THR A 88 -2.95 7.85 6.97
N MET A 89 -2.10 7.73 5.96
CA MET A 89 -1.23 6.57 5.79
C MET A 89 0.20 7.01 5.49
N VAL A 90 1.17 6.22 5.90
CA VAL A 90 2.55 6.32 5.38
C VAL A 90 2.75 5.26 4.30
N MET A 91 3.60 5.51 3.31
CA MET A 91 3.85 4.60 2.20
C MET A 91 5.24 4.82 1.60
N VAL A 92 5.75 3.84 0.87
CA VAL A 92 6.89 4.02 -0.02
C VAL A 92 6.41 4.61 -1.34
N SER A 93 6.81 5.84 -1.64
CA SER A 93 6.50 6.54 -2.89
C SER A 93 7.73 6.70 -3.77
N SER A 94 7.54 6.52 -5.08
CA SER A 94 8.59 6.69 -6.08
C SER A 94 8.26 7.85 -7.04
N ALA A 95 9.14 8.84 -7.11
CA ALA A 95 9.06 9.95 -8.06
C ALA A 95 10.45 10.31 -8.59
N GLY A 96 10.57 10.61 -9.89
CA GLY A 96 11.86 10.99 -10.50
C GLY A 96 12.96 9.93 -10.37
N GLY A 97 12.59 8.65 -10.27
CA GLY A 97 13.54 7.54 -10.06
C GLY A 97 14.07 7.40 -8.63
N GLN A 98 13.58 8.19 -7.68
CA GLN A 98 13.93 8.10 -6.26
C GLN A 98 12.76 7.52 -5.46
N GLN A 99 13.09 6.75 -4.42
CA GLN A 99 12.13 6.25 -3.43
C GLN A 99 12.25 7.01 -2.12
N HIS A 100 11.12 7.28 -1.50
CA HIS A 100 11.03 7.95 -0.20
C HIS A 100 9.80 7.50 0.56
N ILE A 101 9.82 7.65 1.88
CA ILE A 101 8.62 7.56 2.71
C ILE A 101 7.81 8.83 2.52
N ALA A 102 6.54 8.67 2.17
CA ALA A 102 5.57 9.74 2.07
C ALA A 102 4.42 9.46 3.03
N LYS A 103 3.79 10.53 3.51
CA LYS A 103 2.53 10.50 4.24
C LYS A 103 1.45 11.06 3.33
N GLN A 104 0.32 10.35 3.22
CA GLN A 104 -0.86 10.84 2.54
C GLN A 104 -1.98 11.05 3.55
N ASP A 105 -2.66 12.19 3.46
CA ASP A 105 -3.93 12.46 4.13
C ASP A 105 -5.07 11.77 3.35
N LEU A 106 -5.85 10.93 4.04
CA LEU A 106 -6.85 10.06 3.42
C LEU A 106 -8.20 10.75 3.21
N GLU A 107 -8.40 11.94 3.76
CA GLU A 107 -9.61 12.75 3.56
C GLU A 107 -9.43 13.71 2.38
N THR A 108 -8.28 14.38 2.33
CA THR A 108 -7.97 15.41 1.33
C THR A 108 -7.19 14.87 0.13
N GLY A 109 -6.51 13.73 0.29
CA GLY A 109 -5.60 13.17 -0.72
C GLY A 109 -4.21 13.83 -0.76
N GLY A 110 -3.94 14.84 0.07
CA GLY A 110 -2.67 15.55 0.06
C GLY A 110 -1.48 14.68 0.48
N VAL A 111 -0.36 14.79 -0.24
CA VAL A 111 0.85 13.98 0.01
C VAL A 111 2.01 14.85 0.49
N GLN A 112 2.72 14.37 1.51
CA GLN A 112 3.92 14.99 2.07
C GLN A 112 5.07 13.97 2.11
N VAL A 113 6.19 14.26 1.46
CA VAL A 113 7.42 13.46 1.58
C VAL A 113 8.05 13.67 2.96
N LEU A 114 8.31 12.56 3.67
CA LEU A 114 8.88 12.58 5.02
C LEU A 114 10.39 12.30 5.04
N SER A 115 10.90 11.57 4.05
CA SER A 115 12.33 11.26 3.93
C SER A 115 12.88 11.74 2.60
N SER A 116 14.06 12.35 2.58
CA SER A 116 14.83 12.57 1.35
C SER A 116 16.05 11.65 1.34
N THR A 117 16.22 10.86 0.30
CA THR A 117 17.49 10.15 0.05
C THR A 117 18.56 11.17 -0.36
N PHE A 118 19.24 11.77 0.62
CA PHE A 118 20.47 12.53 0.36
C PHE A 118 21.58 11.56 -0.02
N PHE A 119 21.75 11.29 -1.32
CA PHE A 119 22.96 10.62 -1.80
C PHE A 119 24.12 11.62 -1.70
N ARG A 120 24.87 11.59 -0.59
CA ARG A 120 26.11 12.36 -0.47
C ARG A 120 27.16 11.73 -1.39
N ARG A 121 27.24 12.19 -2.65
CA ARG A 121 28.47 12.04 -3.43
C ARG A 121 29.53 12.90 -2.75
N ASN A 122 30.33 12.29 -1.89
CA ASN A 122 31.64 12.85 -1.56
C ASN A 122 32.51 12.76 -2.82
N ALA A 123 32.35 13.72 -3.72
CA ALA A 123 33.42 14.07 -4.62
C ALA A 123 34.52 14.68 -3.72
N LYS A 124 35.53 13.88 -3.37
CA LYS A 124 36.81 14.46 -2.94
C LYS A 124 37.38 15.17 -4.17
N SER A 125 37.10 16.46 -4.32
CA SER A 125 37.95 17.37 -5.08
C SER A 125 39.19 17.67 -4.24
N GLY A 126 40.32 17.79 -4.92
CA GLY A 126 41.66 17.67 -4.34
C GLY A 126 42.09 18.78 -3.39
N THR A 127 43.21 18.47 -2.72
CA THR A 127 44.49 19.17 -2.84
C THR A 127 45.59 18.14 -2.67
#